data_AF-A0A804M918-F1
#
_entry.id   AF-A0A804M918-F1
#
_cell.length_a   1.000
_cell.length_b   1.000
_cell.length_c   1.000
_cell.angle_alpha   90.00
_cell.angle_beta   90.00
_cell.angle_gamma   90.00
#
_symmetry.space_group_name_H-M   'P 1'
#
loop_
_entity.id
_entity.type
_entity.pdbx_description
1 polymer ?
#
loop_
_entity_poly.entity_id
_entity_poly.type
_entity_poly.pdbx_seq_one_letter_code
_entity_poly.pdbx_strand_id
1 'polypeptide(L)'
;MSLSDMDAVVLVSVGLAPSVHHHNSHQLPLGELWVNGSGQFCGVAKMIGPVDFDRSVNYWQQDKWSGQFPVKWHIINDVSNNLLRHIILENNDNKPVTNSRDTQEVKLEQGLQMLTIEP
;
A
#
# COMPACT_ATOMS: atom_id res chain seq x y z
N MET A 1 -5.31 4.41 -18.87
CA MET A 1 -4.05 4.21 -18.15
C MET A 1 -4.35 3.14 -17.10
N SER A 2 -3.83 1.92 -17.27
CA SER A 2 -4.14 0.81 -16.35
C SER A 2 -3.20 0.86 -15.15
N LEU A 3 -3.57 0.19 -14.04
CA LEU A 3 -2.75 0.02 -12.84
C LEU A 3 -1.31 -0.45 -13.11
N SER A 4 -1.04 -1.07 -14.27
CA SER A 4 0.29 -1.48 -14.72
C SER A 4 1.20 -0.35 -15.21
N ASP A 5 0.65 0.79 -15.61
CA ASP A 5 1.41 1.95 -16.11
C ASP A 5 1.81 2.93 -15.00
N MET A 6 1.28 2.72 -13.79
CA MET A 6 1.41 3.67 -12.69
C MET A 6 2.59 3.26 -11.81
N ASP A 7 3.52 4.19 -11.63
CA ASP A 7 4.39 4.25 -10.46
C ASP A 7 3.52 4.38 -9.18
N ALA A 8 2.81 3.32 -8.80
CA ALA A 8 1.85 3.34 -7.72
C ALA A 8 2.58 3.29 -6.38
N VAL A 9 2.18 4.17 -5.45
CA VAL A 9 2.62 4.12 -4.06
C VAL A 9 1.59 3.36 -3.24
N VAL A 10 2.05 2.35 -2.52
CA VAL A 10 1.25 1.41 -1.74
C VAL A 10 1.53 1.65 -0.26
N LEU A 11 0.48 1.96 0.50
CA LEU A 11 0.51 1.91 1.96
C LEU A 11 0.13 0.52 2.42
N VAL A 12 0.90 -0.03 3.35
CA VAL A 12 0.61 -1.32 3.97
C VAL A 12 0.16 -1.06 5.40
N SER A 13 -0.92 -1.70 5.85
CA SER A 13 -1.45 -1.55 7.21
C SER A 13 -1.07 -2.74 8.10
N VAL A 14 -0.82 -2.45 9.37
CA VAL A 14 -0.39 -3.40 10.41
C VAL A 14 -1.38 -4.53 10.66
N GLY A 15 -2.68 -4.32 10.39
CA GLY A 15 -3.71 -5.37 10.56
C GLY A 15 -3.43 -6.64 9.76
N LEU A 16 -2.53 -6.53 8.77
CA LEU A 16 -2.11 -7.58 7.85
C LEU A 16 -0.58 -7.81 7.98
N ALA A 17 0.22 -6.83 8.41
CA ALA A 17 1.67 -6.88 8.28
C ALA A 17 2.54 -7.75 9.23
N PRO A 18 2.07 -8.56 10.22
CA PRO A 18 3.03 -9.33 11.04
C PRO A 18 4.01 -10.15 10.21
N SER A 19 3.58 -10.68 9.05
CA SER A 19 4.44 -11.43 8.13
C SER A 19 5.34 -10.54 7.25
N VAL A 20 4.88 -9.34 6.86
CA VAL A 20 5.62 -8.40 5.98
C VAL A 20 6.80 -7.75 6.68
N HIS A 21 6.73 -7.54 8.00
CA HIS A 21 7.91 -7.06 8.73
C HIS A 21 9.02 -8.11 8.78
N HIS A 22 8.66 -9.40 8.90
CA HIS A 22 9.64 -10.48 9.01
C HIS A 22 10.28 -10.85 7.68
N HIS A 23 9.53 -10.69 6.60
CA HIS A 23 9.98 -11.00 5.27
C HIS A 23 10.04 -9.65 4.58
N ASN A 24 11.23 -9.12 4.29
CA ASN A 24 11.40 -8.00 3.36
C ASN A 24 10.86 -8.42 1.98
N SER A 25 9.54 -8.57 1.88
CA SER A 25 8.86 -9.17 0.76
C SER A 25 8.94 -8.12 -0.32
N HIS A 26 9.85 -8.35 -1.26
CA HIS A 26 9.93 -7.59 -2.48
C HIS A 26 8.66 -7.73 -3.33
N GLN A 27 7.59 -8.35 -2.82
CA GLN A 27 6.34 -8.69 -3.50
C GLN A 27 5.14 -8.51 -2.55
N LEU A 28 4.07 -7.88 -3.02
CA LEU A 28 2.80 -7.67 -2.29
C LEU A 28 1.61 -8.27 -3.07
N PRO A 29 0.58 -8.82 -2.40
CA PRO A 29 -0.66 -9.29 -3.05
C PRO A 29 -1.55 -8.13 -3.49
N LEU A 30 -2.44 -8.39 -4.46
CA LEU A 30 -3.33 -7.36 -5.03
C LEU A 30 -4.50 -6.90 -4.13
N GLY A 31 -4.92 -7.66 -3.09
CA GLY A 31 -6.21 -7.38 -2.44
C GLY A 31 -6.33 -7.43 -0.91
N GLU A 32 -5.24 -7.62 -0.16
CA GLU A 32 -5.25 -7.47 1.31
C GLU A 32 -4.27 -6.37 1.74
N LEU A 33 -4.61 -5.15 1.38
CA LEU A 33 -4.07 -3.97 2.04
C LEU A 33 -5.24 -3.42 2.87
N TRP A 34 -5.05 -2.58 3.88
CA TRP A 34 -6.15 -1.83 4.52
C TRP A 34 -7.07 -2.57 5.52
N VAL A 35 -6.60 -2.67 6.76
CA VAL A 35 -7.48 -2.50 7.93
C VAL A 35 -6.95 -1.34 8.75
N ASN A 36 -7.51 -0.13 8.59
CA ASN A 36 -7.02 1.08 9.27
C ASN A 36 -7.49 1.20 10.74
N GLY A 37 -7.85 0.08 11.38
CA GLY A 37 -8.28 0.06 12.78
C GLY A 37 -7.18 0.51 13.76
N SER A 38 -5.90 0.42 13.37
CA SER A 38 -4.75 0.81 14.19
C SER A 38 -4.46 2.31 14.22
N GLY A 39 -4.93 3.08 13.23
CA GLY A 39 -4.57 4.49 13.08
C GLY A 39 -3.14 4.75 12.58
N GLN A 40 -2.44 3.72 12.09
CA GLN A 40 -1.08 3.82 11.53
C GLN A 40 -0.88 2.84 10.36
N PHE A 41 -0.02 3.21 9.41
CA PHE A 41 0.48 2.34 8.36
C PHE A 41 1.84 1.77 8.76
N CYS A 42 2.15 0.53 8.41
CA CYS A 42 3.44 -0.08 8.73
C CYS A 42 4.57 0.28 7.75
N GLY A 43 4.25 0.95 6.64
CA GLY A 43 5.24 1.39 5.68
C GLY A 43 4.67 1.92 4.37
N VAL A 44 5.59 2.45 3.56
CA VAL A 44 5.34 3.01 2.24
C VAL A 44 6.24 2.30 1.24
N ALA A 45 5.65 1.75 0.18
CA ALA A 45 6.37 1.07 -0.89
C ALA A 45 5.93 1.58 -2.27
N LYS A 46 6.84 1.51 -3.24
CA LYS A 46 6.56 1.80 -4.64
C LYS A 46 6.41 0.48 -5.40
N MET A 47 5.38 0.34 -6.21
CA MET A 47 5.26 -0.71 -7.22
C MET A 47 6.33 -0.52 -8.30
N ILE A 48 7.13 -1.54 -8.56
CA ILE A 48 8.26 -1.47 -9.51
C ILE A 48 8.10 -2.41 -10.71
N GLY A 49 6.89 -2.95 -10.89
CA GLY A 49 6.59 -3.86 -11.99
C GLY A 49 5.12 -4.30 -11.99
N PRO A 50 4.69 -5.00 -13.04
CA PRO A 50 3.31 -5.41 -13.21
C PRO A 50 2.89 -6.44 -12.16
N VAL A 51 1.58 -6.59 -11.99
CA VAL A 51 0.99 -7.70 -11.23
C VAL A 51 1.20 -9.00 -12.02
N ASP A 52 1.82 -9.97 -11.39
CA ASP A 52 1.91 -11.36 -11.82
C ASP A 52 0.75 -12.13 -11.18
N PHE A 53 -0.32 -12.36 -11.96
CA PHE A 53 -1.53 -13.08 -11.53
C PHE A 53 -1.33 -14.60 -11.40
N ASP A 54 -0.26 -15.16 -11.98
CA ASP A 54 0.07 -16.58 -11.90
C ASP A 54 0.72 -16.95 -10.56
N ARG A 55 1.08 -15.93 -9.77
CA ARG A 55 1.68 -16.09 -8.44
C ARG A 55 0.73 -15.64 -7.34
N SER A 56 0.60 -16.49 -6.32
CA SER A 56 -0.02 -16.16 -5.05
C SER A 56 1.01 -16.26 -3.92
N VAL A 57 0.76 -15.53 -2.86
CA VAL A 57 1.58 -15.48 -1.66
C VAL A 57 0.91 -16.30 -0.56
N ASN A 58 1.59 -17.34 -0.07
CA ASN A 58 1.02 -18.32 0.86
C ASN A 58 1.04 -17.90 2.34
N TYR A 59 1.48 -16.69 2.65
CA TYR A 59 1.63 -16.19 4.02
C TYR A 59 0.45 -15.31 4.49
N TRP A 60 -0.58 -15.16 3.67
CA TRP A 60 -1.78 -14.36 3.95
C TRP A 60 -2.99 -15.24 4.25
N GLN A 61 -3.86 -14.81 5.16
CA GLN A 61 -4.89 -15.68 5.77
C GLN A 61 -6.02 -16.07 4.81
N GLN A 62 -6.20 -15.40 3.68
CA GLN A 62 -7.29 -15.69 2.76
C GLN A 62 -6.76 -15.92 1.35
N ASP A 63 -7.00 -17.12 0.81
CA ASP A 63 -6.79 -17.49 -0.60
C ASP A 63 -7.72 -16.71 -1.57
N LYS A 64 -8.21 -15.54 -1.17
CA LYS A 64 -9.17 -14.74 -1.93
C LYS A 64 -8.53 -13.98 -3.09
N TRP A 65 -7.21 -13.76 -3.06
CA TRP A 65 -6.55 -12.85 -3.99
C TRP A 65 -5.46 -13.59 -4.77
N SER A 66 -5.65 -13.64 -6.09
CA SER A 66 -4.60 -14.03 -7.02
C SER A 66 -3.81 -12.80 -7.43
N GLY A 67 -2.50 -12.97 -7.51
CA GLY A 67 -1.61 -11.97 -8.04
C GLY A 67 -0.77 -11.27 -7.00
N GLN A 68 0.50 -11.07 -7.35
CA GLN A 68 1.46 -10.29 -6.60
C GLN A 68 2.21 -9.35 -7.52
N PHE A 69 2.74 -8.26 -6.98
CA PHE A 69 3.55 -7.32 -7.76
C PHE A 69 4.83 -6.96 -7.00
N PRO A 70 5.94 -6.72 -7.71
CA PRO A 70 7.18 -6.37 -7.05
C PRO A 70 7.11 -4.95 -6.49
N VAL A 71 7.69 -4.77 -5.29
CA VAL A 71 7.75 -3.48 -4.61
C VAL A 71 9.15 -3.12 -4.14
N LYS A 72 9.41 -1.81 -4.09
CA LYS A 72 10.56 -1.22 -3.39
C LYS A 72 10.06 -0.46 -2.17
N TRP A 73 10.47 -0.91 -1.00
CA TRP A 73 10.18 -0.22 0.25
C TRP A 73 10.97 1.09 0.34
N HIS A 74 10.27 2.15 0.70
CA HIS A 74 10.86 3.45 1.02
C HIS A 74 10.87 3.68 2.52
N ILE A 75 9.81 3.25 3.22
CA ILE A 75 9.65 3.38 4.67
C ILE A 75 9.18 2.03 5.20
N ILE A 76 9.91 1.47 6.18
CA ILE A 76 9.55 0.25 6.91
C ILE A 76 9.47 0.59 8.39
N ASN A 77 8.54 1.48 8.73
CA ASN A 77 8.28 1.98 10.09
C ASN A 77 6.80 2.36 10.18
N ASP A 78 6.27 2.39 11.40
CA ASP A 78 4.92 2.86 11.66
C ASP A 78 4.78 4.35 11.31
N VAL A 79 4.08 4.64 10.22
CA VAL A 79 3.70 5.99 9.80
C VAL A 79 2.34 6.32 10.40
N SER A 80 2.31 7.28 11.31
CA SER A 80 1.05 7.75 11.91
C SER A 80 0.11 8.33 10.85
N ASN A 81 -1.18 7.98 10.92
CA ASN A 81 -2.19 8.57 10.04
C ASN A 81 -2.27 10.10 10.16
N ASN A 82 -1.84 10.68 11.29
CA ASN A 82 -1.83 12.13 11.46
C ASN A 82 -0.87 12.82 10.47
N LEU A 83 0.27 12.18 10.15
CA LEU A 83 1.24 12.70 9.17
C LEU A 83 0.67 12.67 7.75
N LEU A 84 -0.22 11.72 7.46
CA LEU A 84 -0.78 11.50 6.12
C LEU A 84 -2.14 12.19 5.89
N ARG A 85 -2.81 12.67 6.95
CA ARG A 85 -4.19 13.18 6.89
C ARG A 85 -4.37 14.38 5.95
N HIS A 86 -3.31 15.16 5.72
CA HIS A 86 -3.35 16.31 4.83
C HIS A 86 -3.29 15.95 3.34
N ILE A 87 -2.92 14.70 3.00
CA ILE A 87 -2.87 14.22 1.62
C ILE A 87 -4.28 13.82 1.20
N ILE A 88 -4.89 14.64 0.35
CA ILE A 88 -6.26 14.46 -0.13
C ILE A 88 -6.28 13.73 -1.46
N LEU A 89 -7.15 12.72 -1.56
CA LEU A 89 -7.38 11.96 -2.77
C LEU A 89 -8.64 12.49 -3.49
N GLU A 90 -8.46 13.25 -4.56
CA GLU A 90 -9.57 13.77 -5.37
C GLU A 90 -10.45 12.64 -5.96
N ASN A 91 -9.83 11.51 -6.27
CA ASN A 91 -10.50 10.30 -6.77
C ASN A 91 -11.16 9.45 -5.66
N ASN A 92 -11.22 9.92 -4.42
CA ASN A 92 -11.87 9.25 -3.29
C ASN A 92 -12.77 10.25 -2.52
N ASP A 93 -13.70 10.90 -3.22
CA ASP A 93 -14.60 11.91 -2.65
C ASP A 93 -13.88 13.05 -1.89
N ASN A 94 -12.66 13.40 -2.29
CA ASN A 94 -11.79 14.36 -1.58
C ASN A 94 -11.53 13.97 -0.12
N LYS A 95 -11.53 12.67 0.19
CA LYS A 95 -11.17 12.17 1.52
C LYS A 95 -9.64 12.09 1.66
N PRO A 96 -9.12 12.18 2.89
CA PRO A 96 -7.72 11.90 3.16
C PRO A 96 -7.29 10.50 2.73
N VAL A 97 -6.02 10.32 2.37
CA VAL A 97 -5.45 9.00 2.05
C VAL A 97 -5.63 7.98 3.19
N THR A 98 -5.75 8.45 4.44
CA THR A 98 -6.04 7.63 5.62
C THR A 98 -7.44 6.99 5.62
N ASN A 99 -8.34 7.45 4.74
CA ASN A 99 -9.70 6.94 4.58
C ASN A 99 -9.85 6.01 3.36
N SER A 100 -8.74 5.69 2.70
CA SER A 100 -8.68 4.74 1.59
C SER A 100 -9.18 3.36 2.02
N ARG A 101 -9.83 2.66 1.08
CA ARG A 101 -10.29 1.26 1.22
C ARG A 101 -9.47 0.33 0.32
N ASP A 102 -9.78 -0.96 0.35
CA ASP A 102 -9.19 -1.99 -0.52
C ASP A 102 -9.01 -1.50 -1.95
N THR A 103 -7.80 -1.64 -2.48
CA THR A 103 -7.42 -1.28 -3.86
C THR A 103 -7.60 0.20 -4.25
N GLN A 104 -7.80 1.10 -3.28
CA GLN A 104 -7.88 2.54 -3.56
C GLN A 104 -6.63 3.04 -4.28
N GLU A 105 -6.84 3.59 -5.47
CA GLU A 105 -5.77 4.15 -6.29
C GLU A 105 -5.27 5.48 -5.69
N VAL A 106 -3.95 5.62 -5.60
CA VAL A 106 -3.26 6.86 -5.26
C VAL A 106 -2.50 7.32 -6.50
N LYS A 107 -2.84 8.52 -6.99
CA LYS A 107 -2.15 9.10 -8.16
C LYS A 107 -0.72 9.50 -7.79
N LEU A 108 0.11 9.67 -8.83
CA LEU A 108 1.52 10.00 -8.69
C LEU A 108 1.79 11.21 -7.77
N GLU A 109 1.01 12.28 -7.90
CA GLU A 109 1.23 13.50 -7.11
C GLU A 109 1.11 13.27 -5.60
N GLN A 110 0.04 12.60 -5.16
CA GLN A 110 -0.15 12.24 -3.77
C GLN A 110 0.85 11.16 -3.32
N GLY A 111 1.18 10.22 -4.20
CA GLY A 111 2.23 9.23 -3.95
C GLY A 111 3.58 9.88 -3.65
N LEU A 112 3.96 10.90 -4.42
CA LEU A 112 5.19 11.66 -4.18
C LEU A 112 5.14 12.41 -2.84
N GLN A 113 4.01 13.03 -2.48
CA GLN A 113 3.85 13.65 -1.16
C GLN A 113 4.05 12.63 -0.03
N MET A 114 3.50 11.42 -0.18
CA MET A 114 3.66 10.35 0.80
C MET A 114 5.13 9.92 0.96
N LEU A 115 5.91 9.94 -0.12
CA LEU A 115 7.34 9.62 -0.07
C LEU A 115 8.19 10.69 0.61
N THR A 116 7.67 11.89 0.80
CA THR A 116 8.37 12.98 1.52
C THR A 116 8.09 13.00 3.02
N ILE A 117 7.23 12.11 3.51
CA ILE A 117 6.91 12.02 4.94
C ILE A 117 8.03 11.27 5.67
N GLU A 118 8.71 11.97 6.58
CA GLU A 118 9.61 11.36 7.55
C GLU A 118 8.80 10.86 8.76
N PRO A 119 8.90 9.57 9.15
CA PRO A 119 8.16 8.98 10.29
C PRO A 119 8.53 9.57 11.65
#